data_AF-A0A977NN58-F1
#
_entry.id   AF-A0A977NN58-F1
#
_cell.length_a   1.000
_cell.length_b   1.000
_cell.length_c   1.000
_cell.angle_alpha   90.00
_cell.angle_beta   90.00
_cell.angle_gamma   90.00
#
_symmetry.space_group_name_H-M   'P 1'
#
loop_
_entity.id
_entity.type
_entity.pdbx_description
1 polymer ?
#
loop_
_entity_poly.entity_id
_entity_poly.type
_entity_poly.pdbx_seq_one_letter_code
_entity_poly.pdbx_strand_id
1 'polypeptide(L)'
;MAQKKNLQKKAVIAGGVASVVALAALASVLFAQEGAKPVVPSSENEDDDNNNGSSNSNNSTVTTSAVTKTAAATSLECHNDPSAGTAMVVSAKLADQSSGRGIPGKQMIFTILPGNPVAILPTDDSGQASVSLDASEFSKERSSVFIFFDGDEEYEFSSCRIDVVTSQVPTDEPATNS
;
A
#
# COMPACT_ATOMS: atom_id res chain seq x y z
N MET A 1 3.35 42.22 37.25
CA MET A 1 3.12 40.89 37.85
C MET A 1 3.51 39.84 36.81
N ALA A 2 4.32 38.86 37.20
CA ALA A 2 5.10 38.01 36.31
C ALA A 2 4.31 36.88 35.63
N GLN A 3 4.85 36.42 34.49
CA GLN A 3 4.38 35.36 33.60
C GLN A 3 4.11 34.00 34.28
N LYS A 4 3.14 33.25 33.73
CA LYS A 4 3.17 31.78 33.74
C LYS A 4 2.90 31.25 32.33
N LYS A 5 3.98 31.02 31.58
CA LYS A 5 4.00 30.16 30.39
C LYS A 5 3.97 28.71 30.87
N ASN A 6 2.94 27.96 30.50
CA ASN A 6 2.91 26.51 30.68
C ASN A 6 3.71 25.86 29.53
N LEU A 7 5.02 25.71 29.75
CA LEU A 7 5.92 24.99 28.87
C LEU A 7 5.87 23.51 29.29
N GLN A 8 5.07 22.69 28.60
CA GLN A 8 5.12 21.25 28.79
C GLN A 8 6.45 20.72 28.23
N LYS A 9 7.25 20.16 29.13
CA LYS A 9 8.60 19.68 28.89
C LYS A 9 8.59 18.42 28.02
N LYS A 10 9.40 18.49 26.97
CA LYS A 10 9.93 17.36 26.17
C LYS A 10 10.20 16.13 27.03
N ALA A 11 9.61 15.00 26.67
CA ALA A 11 10.20 13.69 26.92
C ALA A 11 11.14 13.38 25.75
N VAL A 12 12.44 13.52 25.99
CA VAL A 12 13.50 12.97 25.13
C VAL A 12 13.67 11.53 25.55
N ILE A 13 13.24 10.58 24.71
CA ILE A 13 13.64 9.17 24.86
C ILE A 13 14.82 8.96 23.94
N ALA A 14 16.01 8.99 24.54
CA ALA A 14 17.23 8.49 23.93
C ALA A 14 17.28 6.97 24.12
N GLY A 15 17.47 6.26 23.02
CA GLY A 15 17.65 4.81 22.94
C GLY A 15 17.46 4.43 21.49
N GLY A 16 18.52 4.30 20.69
CA GLY A 16 19.44 3.18 20.79
C GLY A 16 19.14 2.30 19.58
N VAL A 17 19.99 2.44 18.56
CA VAL A 17 19.96 1.72 17.29
C VAL A 17 19.81 0.20 17.47
N ALA A 18 18.82 -0.39 16.81
CA ALA A 18 18.83 -1.81 16.48
C ALA A 18 18.25 -1.98 15.07
N SER A 19 19.15 -1.86 14.09
CA SER A 19 18.90 -2.28 12.71
C SER A 19 18.74 -3.79 12.70
N VAL A 20 17.53 -4.29 12.48
CA VAL A 20 17.30 -5.71 12.19
C VAL A 20 16.90 -5.80 10.73
N VAL A 21 17.90 -6.02 9.87
CA VAL A 21 17.70 -6.41 8.49
C VAL A 21 17.21 -7.86 8.50
N ALA A 22 15.91 -8.06 8.32
CA ALA A 22 15.35 -9.38 8.04
C ALA A 22 15.23 -9.55 6.52
N LEU A 23 16.26 -10.13 5.90
CA LEU A 23 16.13 -10.74 4.58
C LEU A 23 15.30 -12.02 4.74
N ALA A 24 14.01 -11.96 4.39
CA ALA A 24 13.23 -13.18 4.19
C ALA A 24 13.36 -13.62 2.73
N ALA A 25 13.98 -14.79 2.54
CA ALA A 25 14.23 -15.41 1.25
C ALA A 25 12.92 -15.81 0.55
N LEU A 26 12.88 -15.57 -0.76
CA LEU A 26 11.87 -16.04 -1.70
C LEU A 26 11.78 -17.56 -1.70
N ALA A 27 10.63 -18.12 -1.34
CA ALA A 27 10.27 -19.49 -1.67
C ALA A 27 9.33 -19.47 -2.88
N SER A 28 9.89 -19.70 -4.07
CA SER A 28 9.11 -19.97 -5.27
C SER A 28 8.41 -21.33 -5.11
N VAL A 29 7.11 -21.33 -4.85
CA VAL A 29 6.31 -22.55 -4.96
C VAL A 29 5.99 -22.76 -6.44
N LEU A 30 6.79 -23.62 -7.06
CA LEU A 30 6.57 -24.16 -8.38
C LEU A 30 5.41 -25.18 -8.29
N PHE A 31 4.19 -24.80 -8.66
CA PHE A 31 3.13 -25.79 -8.86
C PHE A 31 3.32 -26.43 -10.23
N ALA A 32 3.81 -27.67 -10.21
CA ALA A 32 3.71 -28.60 -11.32
C ALA A 32 2.22 -28.89 -11.57
N GLN A 33 1.63 -28.32 -12.63
CA GLN A 33 0.45 -28.91 -13.24
C GLN A 33 0.91 -30.01 -14.19
N GLU A 34 1.05 -31.23 -13.67
CA GLU A 34 1.00 -32.42 -14.50
C GLU A 34 -0.42 -32.61 -15.01
N GLY A 35 -0.53 -32.79 -16.32
CA GLY A 35 -1.78 -32.72 -17.06
C GLY A 35 -2.83 -33.70 -16.58
N ALA A 36 -4.00 -33.17 -16.20
CA ALA A 36 -5.25 -33.90 -16.28
C ALA A 36 -6.06 -33.30 -17.44
N LYS A 37 -6.14 -34.03 -18.55
CA LYS A 37 -7.11 -33.76 -19.63
C LYS A 37 -8.53 -33.83 -19.05
N PRO A 38 -9.48 -33.01 -19.55
CA PRO A 38 -10.88 -33.13 -19.16
C PRO A 38 -11.43 -34.48 -19.67
N VAL A 39 -11.88 -35.33 -18.74
CA VAL A 39 -12.63 -36.55 -19.07
C VAL A 39 -14.07 -36.14 -19.36
N VAL A 40 -14.46 -36.25 -20.64
CA VAL A 40 -15.86 -36.23 -21.09
C VAL A 40 -16.49 -37.57 -20.71
N PRO A 41 -17.72 -37.64 -20.16
CA PRO A 41 -18.33 -38.92 -19.85
C PRO A 41 -18.79 -39.57 -21.16
N SER A 42 -18.12 -40.65 -21.58
CA SER A 42 -18.67 -41.57 -22.56
C SER A 42 -19.50 -42.62 -21.84
N SER A 43 -20.78 -42.65 -22.17
CA SER A 43 -21.72 -43.70 -21.84
C SER A 43 -21.41 -44.95 -22.65
N GLU A 44 -21.24 -46.10 -21.97
CA GLU A 44 -21.39 -47.43 -22.54
C GLU A 44 -21.73 -48.41 -21.40
N ASN A 45 -22.90 -49.03 -21.52
CA ASN A 45 -23.33 -50.19 -20.74
C ASN A 45 -22.40 -51.37 -21.04
N GLU A 46 -22.06 -52.16 -20.03
CA GLU A 46 -22.00 -53.63 -20.11
C GLU A 46 -21.97 -54.20 -18.69
N ASP A 47 -22.91 -55.12 -18.44
CA ASP A 47 -23.04 -55.93 -17.22
C ASP A 47 -21.85 -56.88 -17.06
N ASP A 48 -21.34 -57.04 -15.84
CA ASP A 48 -20.87 -58.34 -15.34
C ASP A 48 -20.75 -58.32 -13.81
N ASP A 49 -21.58 -59.15 -13.17
CA ASP A 49 -21.58 -59.46 -11.75
C ASP A 49 -20.28 -60.18 -11.33
N ASN A 50 -19.60 -59.70 -10.27
CA ASN A 50 -19.22 -60.56 -9.15
C ASN A 50 -18.49 -59.86 -7.99
N ASN A 51 -19.13 -59.96 -6.83
CA ASN A 51 -18.57 -60.46 -5.56
C ASN A 51 -17.77 -59.54 -4.62
N ASN A 52 -18.36 -59.39 -3.42
CA ASN A 52 -17.74 -59.33 -2.10
C ASN A 52 -16.75 -58.20 -1.79
N GLY A 53 -17.26 -57.20 -1.09
CA GLY A 53 -16.46 -56.22 -0.37
C GLY A 53 -17.33 -55.40 0.56
N SER A 54 -17.70 -55.97 1.71
CA SER A 54 -18.17 -55.18 2.84
C SER A 54 -17.01 -54.33 3.35
N SER A 55 -16.85 -53.16 2.75
CA SER A 55 -15.96 -52.11 3.21
C SER A 55 -16.84 -50.94 3.56
N ASN A 56 -17.08 -50.78 4.86
CA ASN A 56 -17.77 -49.65 5.45
C ASN A 56 -17.07 -48.37 4.99
N SER A 57 -17.65 -47.70 4.00
CA SER A 57 -17.16 -46.41 3.50
C SER A 57 -17.45 -45.36 4.55
N ASN A 58 -16.53 -45.21 5.50
CA ASN A 58 -16.42 -44.00 6.29
C ASN A 58 -15.59 -43.01 5.46
N ASN A 59 -15.98 -42.75 4.20
CA ASN A 59 -15.45 -41.61 3.48
C ASN A 59 -16.06 -40.36 4.14
N SER A 60 -15.44 -39.95 5.24
CA SER A 60 -15.67 -38.64 5.83
C SER A 60 -15.03 -37.64 4.87
N THR A 61 -15.77 -37.30 3.81
CA THR A 61 -15.42 -36.23 2.90
C THR A 61 -15.35 -34.96 3.74
N VAL A 62 -14.14 -34.56 4.14
CA VAL A 62 -13.91 -33.26 4.74
C VAL A 62 -14.14 -32.25 3.61
N THR A 63 -15.36 -31.72 3.53
CA THR A 63 -15.65 -30.58 2.66
C THR A 63 -14.94 -29.37 3.25
N THR A 64 -13.70 -29.13 2.84
CA THR A 64 -13.04 -27.85 3.08
C THR A 64 -13.68 -26.83 2.15
N SER A 65 -14.70 -26.13 2.60
CA SER A 65 -15.18 -24.93 1.93
C SER A 65 -14.08 -23.88 2.03
N ALA A 66 -13.32 -23.67 0.97
CA ALA A 66 -12.43 -22.51 0.86
C ALA A 66 -13.31 -21.27 0.83
N VAL A 67 -13.37 -20.54 1.95
CA VAL A 67 -13.98 -19.22 1.99
C VAL A 67 -12.97 -18.26 1.41
N THR A 68 -13.13 -17.92 0.12
CA THR A 68 -12.36 -16.84 -0.49
C THR A 68 -12.83 -15.53 0.14
N LYS A 69 -12.06 -14.98 1.08
CA LYS A 69 -12.30 -13.63 1.59
C LYS A 69 -11.83 -12.65 0.52
N THR A 70 -12.76 -11.91 -0.08
CA THR A 70 -12.42 -10.79 -0.97
C THR A 70 -11.89 -9.64 -0.12
N ALA A 71 -10.80 -9.01 -0.58
CA ALA A 71 -10.27 -7.80 0.03
C ALA A 71 -11.32 -6.68 -0.01
N ALA A 72 -11.34 -5.84 1.02
CA ALA A 72 -12.25 -4.71 1.11
C ALA A 72 -11.73 -3.53 0.29
N ALA A 73 -12.64 -2.86 -0.43
CA ALA A 73 -12.28 -1.69 -1.22
C ALA A 73 -11.81 -0.53 -0.32
N THR A 74 -10.85 0.26 -0.81
CA THR A 74 -10.27 1.38 -0.08
C THR A 74 -10.39 2.70 -0.83
N SER A 75 -10.46 3.80 -0.09
CA SER A 75 -10.38 5.17 -0.60
C SER A 75 -9.12 5.84 -0.09
N LEU A 76 -8.39 6.51 -0.99
CA LEU A 76 -7.22 7.31 -0.64
C LEU A 76 -7.44 8.76 -1.03
N GLU A 77 -7.48 9.64 -0.04
CA GLU A 77 -7.56 11.09 -0.24
C GLU A 77 -6.22 11.71 0.11
N CYS A 78 -5.76 12.69 -0.67
CA CYS A 78 -4.54 13.40 -0.37
C CYS A 78 -4.63 14.89 -0.52
N HIS A 79 -3.80 15.55 0.28
CA HIS A 79 -3.76 16.98 0.44
C HIS A 79 -2.30 17.43 0.48
N ASN A 80 -2.05 18.61 -0.07
CA ASN A 80 -0.84 19.34 0.18
C ASN A 80 -1.14 20.62 0.93
N ASP A 81 -0.32 20.91 1.93
CA ASP A 81 -0.25 22.21 2.56
C ASP A 81 1.10 22.85 2.14
N PRO A 82 1.07 23.84 1.23
CA PRO A 82 2.28 24.57 0.88
C PRO A 82 2.69 25.41 2.09
N SER A 83 3.66 24.89 2.85
CA SER A 83 4.22 25.66 3.95
C SER A 83 4.92 26.91 3.40
N ALA A 84 4.73 28.05 4.07
CA ALA A 84 5.40 29.29 3.71
C ALA A 84 6.92 29.14 3.93
N GLY A 85 7.66 28.79 2.87
CA GLY A 85 9.10 28.53 2.96
C GLY A 85 9.57 27.50 1.93
N THR A 86 10.56 26.69 2.32
CA THR A 86 11.21 25.69 1.45
C THR A 86 10.65 24.29 1.60
N ALA A 87 9.64 24.07 2.44
CA ALA A 87 9.07 22.75 2.69
C ALA A 87 7.58 22.71 2.34
N MET A 88 7.16 21.61 1.74
CA MET A 88 5.78 21.30 1.41
C MET A 88 5.35 20.07 2.20
N VAL A 89 4.25 20.14 2.94
CA VAL A 89 3.70 18.98 3.65
C VAL A 89 2.69 18.30 2.75
N VAL A 90 2.91 17.02 2.50
CA VAL A 90 1.99 16.15 1.78
C VAL A 90 1.43 15.12 2.73
N SER A 91 0.10 15.00 2.76
CA SER A 91 -0.62 14.06 3.60
C SER A 91 -1.57 13.22 2.76
N ALA A 92 -1.77 11.96 3.14
CA ALA A 92 -2.79 11.10 2.59
C ALA A 92 -3.54 10.37 3.70
N LYS A 93 -4.83 10.11 3.48
CA LYS A 93 -5.70 9.36 4.38
C LYS A 93 -6.24 8.13 3.66
N LEU A 94 -5.84 6.95 4.13
CA LEU A 94 -6.35 5.67 3.68
C LEU A 94 -7.54 5.28 4.55
N ALA A 95 -8.68 5.00 3.92
CA ALA A 95 -9.89 4.58 4.60
C ALA A 95 -10.54 3.38 3.92
N ASP A 96 -11.24 2.58 4.73
CA ASP A 96 -12.15 1.56 4.26
C ASP A 96 -13.30 2.25 3.53
N GLN A 97 -13.50 1.94 2.26
CA GLN A 97 -14.44 2.67 1.41
C GLN A 97 -15.90 2.51 1.88
N SER A 98 -16.23 1.38 2.50
CA SER A 98 -17.59 1.08 2.95
C SER A 98 -17.98 1.84 4.21
N SER A 99 -17.03 2.02 5.13
CA SER A 99 -17.26 2.59 6.45
C SER A 99 -16.70 4.01 6.61
N GLY A 100 -15.82 4.45 5.72
CA GLY A 100 -15.07 5.71 5.83
C GLY A 100 -14.07 5.74 6.99
N ARG A 101 -13.86 4.60 7.68
CA ARG A 101 -12.94 4.50 8.81
C ARG A 101 -11.51 4.43 8.30
N GLY A 102 -10.62 5.20 8.93
CA GLY A 102 -9.20 5.14 8.66
C GLY A 102 -8.62 3.75 8.90
N ILE A 103 -7.72 3.32 8.04
CA ILE A 103 -7.07 2.01 8.12
C ILE A 103 -5.66 2.21 8.70
N PRO A 104 -5.40 1.81 9.95
CA PRO A 104 -4.11 2.05 10.61
C PRO A 104 -3.05 1.00 10.24
N GLY A 105 -1.77 1.38 10.38
CA GLY A 105 -0.62 0.49 10.25
C GLY A 105 -0.28 0.04 8.81
N LYS A 106 -0.96 0.55 7.79
CA LYS A 106 -0.71 0.18 6.38
C LYS A 106 0.39 1.06 5.79
N GLN A 107 1.27 0.48 4.96
CA GLN A 107 2.38 1.21 4.36
C GLN A 107 1.89 2.07 3.19
N MET A 108 2.12 3.36 3.26
CA MET A 108 1.90 4.34 2.21
C MET A 108 3.22 4.71 1.56
N ILE A 109 3.28 4.65 0.23
CA ILE A 109 4.46 4.98 -0.56
C ILE A 109 4.25 6.34 -1.22
N PHE A 110 5.20 7.25 -1.00
CA PHE A 110 5.19 8.60 -1.55
C PHE A 110 6.30 8.72 -2.59
N THR A 111 5.94 9.17 -3.80
CA THR A 111 6.86 9.28 -4.94
C THR A 111 6.71 10.63 -5.61
N ILE A 112 7.80 11.38 -5.74
CA ILE A 112 7.84 12.57 -6.61
C ILE A 112 8.12 12.09 -8.03
N LEU A 113 7.15 12.26 -8.92
CA LEU A 113 7.20 11.81 -10.30
C LEU A 113 7.84 12.85 -11.24
N PRO A 114 8.62 12.39 -12.24
CA PRO A 114 9.18 11.05 -12.34
C PRO A 114 10.28 10.84 -11.28
N GLY A 115 10.46 9.60 -10.84
CA GLY A 115 11.49 9.27 -9.87
C GLY A 115 11.18 8.02 -9.05
N ASN A 116 12.04 7.78 -8.06
CA ASN A 116 11.88 6.74 -7.06
C ASN A 116 11.05 7.24 -5.86
N PRO A 117 10.51 6.32 -5.05
CA PRO A 117 9.89 6.67 -3.79
C PRO A 117 10.83 7.52 -2.91
N VAL A 118 10.26 8.57 -2.33
CA VAL A 118 10.96 9.48 -1.41
C VAL A 118 10.67 9.13 0.05
N ALA A 119 9.53 8.47 0.32
CA ALA A 119 9.19 7.98 1.65
C ALA A 119 8.26 6.76 1.58
N ILE A 120 8.37 5.91 2.60
CA ILE A 120 7.45 4.80 2.88
C ILE A 120 7.08 4.92 4.35
N LEU A 121 5.83 5.21 4.65
CA LEU A 121 5.37 5.53 6.00
C LEU A 121 4.12 4.73 6.35
N PRO A 122 4.01 4.17 7.57
CA PRO A 122 2.78 3.56 8.03
C PRO A 122 1.70 4.61 8.27
N THR A 123 0.44 4.25 8.06
CA THR A 123 -0.70 5.05 8.51
C THR A 123 -0.86 5.03 10.03
N ASP A 124 -1.25 6.16 10.60
CA ASP A 124 -1.58 6.29 12.03
C ASP A 124 -2.95 5.70 12.39
N ASP A 125 -3.36 5.83 13.65
CA ASP A 125 -4.66 5.33 14.16
C ASP A 125 -5.89 5.89 13.41
N SER A 126 -5.74 7.01 12.70
CA SER A 126 -6.77 7.65 11.89
C SER A 126 -6.67 7.32 10.39
N GLY A 127 -5.74 6.46 10.00
CA GLY A 127 -5.45 6.09 8.61
C GLY A 127 -4.60 7.12 7.86
N GLN A 128 -3.96 8.07 8.56
CA GLN A 128 -3.20 9.14 7.91
C GLN A 128 -1.70 8.85 7.88
N ALA A 129 -1.05 9.24 6.78
CA ALA A 129 0.40 9.31 6.66
C ALA A 129 0.79 10.67 6.07
N SER A 130 1.87 11.27 6.54
CA SER A 130 2.32 12.58 6.08
C SER A 130 3.83 12.67 5.98
N VAL A 131 4.33 13.38 4.97
CA VAL A 131 5.74 13.61 4.72
C VAL A 131 5.99 15.09 4.41
N SER A 132 7.10 15.62 4.92
CA SER A 132 7.61 16.94 4.54
C SER A 132 8.59 16.77 3.39
N LEU A 133 8.32 17.40 2.26
CA LEU A 133 9.15 17.36 1.06
C LEU A 133 9.83 18.72 0.87
N ASP A 134 11.07 18.73 0.38
CA ASP A 134 11.75 19.98 0.06
C ASP A 134 11.26 20.52 -1.29
N ALA A 135 10.88 21.79 -1.34
CA ALA A 135 10.42 22.46 -2.55
C ALA A 135 11.46 22.43 -3.68
N SER A 136 12.76 22.34 -3.33
CA SER A 136 13.86 22.22 -4.30
C SER A 136 13.90 20.87 -5.04
N GLU A 137 13.20 19.84 -4.55
CA GLU A 137 13.06 18.56 -5.25
C GLU A 137 12.12 18.65 -6.46
N PHE A 138 11.30 19.70 -6.51
CA PHE A 138 10.33 19.93 -7.58
C PHE A 138 10.92 20.79 -8.69
N SER A 139 10.62 20.41 -9.92
CA SER A 139 10.99 21.14 -11.13
C SER A 139 9.84 21.13 -12.12
N LYS A 140 10.04 21.71 -13.31
CA LYS A 140 9.06 21.60 -14.39
C LYS A 140 8.83 20.12 -14.79
N GLU A 141 9.90 19.33 -14.79
CA GLU A 141 9.83 17.89 -15.08
C GLU A 141 9.33 17.08 -13.88
N ARG A 142 9.65 17.49 -12.65
CA ARG A 142 9.25 16.82 -11.39
C ARG A 142 8.19 17.61 -10.66
N SER A 143 6.95 17.57 -11.15
CA SER A 143 5.86 18.46 -10.70
C SER A 143 4.65 17.71 -10.13
N SER A 144 4.79 16.43 -9.79
CA SER A 144 3.68 15.67 -9.21
C SER A 144 4.15 14.74 -8.09
N VAL A 145 3.30 14.59 -7.08
CA VAL A 145 3.46 13.56 -6.04
C VAL A 145 2.40 12.49 -6.26
N PHE A 146 2.85 11.25 -6.41
CA PHE A 146 2.00 10.07 -6.45
C PHE A 146 2.11 9.33 -5.11
N ILE A 147 0.96 9.01 -4.52
CA ILE A 147 0.87 8.36 -3.22
C ILE A 147 0.00 7.12 -3.39
N PHE A 148 0.46 5.97 -2.90
CA PHE A 148 -0.28 4.74 -3.05
C PHE A 148 -0.12 3.78 -1.87
N PHE A 149 -1.13 2.95 -1.70
CA PHE A 149 -1.13 1.75 -0.89
C PHE A 149 -1.24 0.55 -1.85
N ASP A 150 -0.30 -0.39 -1.78
CA ASP A 150 -0.21 -1.52 -2.72
C ASP A 150 -1.37 -2.52 -2.64
N GLY A 151 -2.19 -2.46 -1.59
CA GLY A 151 -3.14 -3.50 -1.26
C GLY A 151 -2.50 -4.61 -0.43
N ASP A 152 -3.35 -5.41 0.22
CA ASP A 152 -2.98 -6.64 0.93
C ASP A 152 -4.15 -7.64 0.93
N GLU A 153 -4.05 -8.69 1.75
CA GLU A 153 -5.09 -9.72 1.88
C GLU A 153 -6.42 -9.19 2.42
N GLU A 154 -6.41 -8.04 3.09
CA GLU A 154 -7.57 -7.44 3.74
C GLU A 154 -8.14 -6.28 2.93
N TYR A 155 -7.30 -5.54 2.21
CA TYR A 155 -7.67 -4.29 1.56
C TYR A 155 -7.13 -4.16 0.15
N GLU A 156 -7.94 -3.63 -0.76
CA GLU A 156 -7.55 -3.40 -2.15
C GLU A 156 -6.57 -2.23 -2.30
N PHE A 157 -5.83 -2.23 -3.40
CA PHE A 157 -4.96 -1.13 -3.83
C PHE A 157 -5.72 0.21 -3.92
N SER A 158 -5.07 1.30 -3.52
CA SER A 158 -5.59 2.65 -3.76
C SER A 158 -4.47 3.66 -3.93
N SER A 159 -4.75 4.71 -4.70
CA SER A 159 -3.76 5.73 -5.01
C SER A 159 -4.39 7.10 -5.22
N CYS A 160 -3.57 8.13 -5.12
CA CYS A 160 -3.94 9.50 -5.42
C CYS A 160 -2.72 10.25 -5.98
N ARG A 161 -2.99 11.42 -6.58
CA ARG A 161 -1.95 12.27 -7.17
C ARG A 161 -2.19 13.72 -6.82
N ILE A 162 -1.11 14.44 -6.53
CA ILE A 162 -1.09 15.88 -6.33
C ILE A 162 -0.17 16.47 -7.38
N ASP A 163 -0.63 17.49 -8.11
CA ASP A 163 0.23 18.28 -8.99
C ASP A 163 0.71 19.54 -8.27
N VAL A 164 2.01 19.78 -8.30
CA VAL A 164 2.71 20.88 -7.65
C VAL A 164 3.09 21.91 -8.70
N VAL A 165 2.45 23.07 -8.64
CA VAL A 165 2.77 24.20 -9.53
C VAL A 165 3.96 24.95 -8.94
N THR A 166 5.13 24.82 -9.57
CA THR A 166 6.29 25.66 -9.23
C THR A 166 6.14 27.01 -9.94
N SER A 167 5.95 28.09 -9.17
CA SER A 167 6.04 29.45 -9.74
C SER A 167 7.50 29.73 -10.07
N GLN A 168 7.89 29.59 -11.34
CA GLN A 168 9.18 30.11 -11.78
C GLN A 168 9.08 31.64 -11.80
N VAL A 169 9.86 32.31 -10.94
CA VAL A 169 10.19 33.71 -11.17
C VAL A 169 10.99 33.73 -12.47
N PRO A 170 10.57 34.49 -13.51
CA PRO A 170 11.38 34.62 -14.71
C PRO A 170 12.74 35.17 -14.28
N THR A 171 13.79 34.39 -14.49
CA THR A 171 15.14 34.93 -14.43
C THR A 171 15.25 35.87 -15.61
N ASP A 172 15.08 37.18 -15.38
CA ASP A 172 15.42 38.21 -16.36
C ASP A 172 16.89 38.01 -16.72
N GLU A 173 17.13 37.37 -17.86
CA GLU A 173 18.43 37.34 -18.51
C GLU A 173 18.77 38.81 -18.83
N PRO A 174 19.88 39.38 -18.30
CA PRO A 174 20.24 40.74 -18.67
C PRO A 174 20.59 40.74 -20.14
N ALA A 175 19.74 41.37 -20.96
CA ALA A 175 19.99 41.56 -22.38
C ALA A 175 21.37 42.19 -22.57
N THR A 176 22.32 41.40 -23.07
CA THR A 176 23.58 41.92 -23.57
C THR A 176 23.29 42.71 -24.84
N ASN A 177 23.11 44.03 -24.69
CA ASN A 177 23.18 44.95 -25.83
C ASN A 177 24.62 44.90 -26.37
N SER A 178 24.77 44.41 -27.60
CA SER A 178 25.94 44.66 -28.45
C SER A 178 25.52 45.49 -29.65
#